data_AF-A0A3C0WX68-F1
#
_entry.id   AF-A0A3C0WX68-F1
#
_cell.length_a   1.000
_cell.length_b   1.000
_cell.length_c   1.000
_cell.angle_alpha   90.00
_cell.angle_beta   90.00
_cell.angle_gamma   90.00
#
_symmetry.space_group_name_H-M   'P 1'
#
loop_
_entity.id
_entity.type
_entity.pdbx_description
1 polymer ?
#
loop_
_entity_poly.entity_id
_entity_poly.type
_entity_poly.pdbx_seq_one_letter_code
_entity_poly.pdbx_strand_id
1 'polypeptide(L)'
;MSIPPALDPKTADIVMRITDDVIRKGNFTTMMVTHNLRYALEYGNRLLMMHDGRIILDKSNDQKAAFRTDDNLSFFNSISIECGN
;
A
#
# COMPACT_ATOMS: atom_id res chain seq x y z
N MET A 1 -2.10 -10.31 -2.49
CA MET A 1 -0.89 -10.50 -1.66
C MET A 1 -1.06 -9.77 -0.35
N SER A 2 -0.85 -10.44 0.77
CA SER A 2 -0.73 -9.83 2.10
C SER A 2 0.59 -10.32 2.70
N ILE A 3 1.39 -9.41 3.27
CA ILE A 3 2.63 -9.78 3.97
C ILE A 3 2.30 -9.91 5.45
N PRO A 4 2.60 -11.07 6.08
CA PRO A 4 2.34 -11.24 7.50
C PRO A 4 3.20 -10.25 8.31
N PRO A 5 2.62 -9.57 9.32
CA PRO A 5 3.33 -8.60 10.16
C PRO A 5 4.48 -9.21 10.98
N ALA A 6 4.61 -10.54 10.99
CA ALA A 6 5.63 -11.29 11.72
C ALA A 6 6.98 -11.42 10.98
N LEU A 7 7.12 -10.87 9.77
CA LEU A 7 8.40 -10.85 9.05
C LEU A 7 9.24 -9.64 9.46
N ASP A 8 10.55 -9.87 9.65
CA ASP A 8 11.51 -8.78 9.84
C ASP A 8 11.44 -7.79 8.65
N PRO A 9 11.49 -6.46 8.89
CA PRO A 9 11.31 -5.45 7.84
C PRO A 9 12.23 -5.65 6.62
N LYS A 10 13.47 -6.10 6.83
CA LYS A 10 14.41 -6.35 5.73
C LYS A 10 13.99 -7.54 4.87
N THR A 11 13.46 -8.59 5.49
CA THR A 11 12.98 -9.77 4.79
C THR A 11 11.70 -9.45 4.02
N ALA A 12 10.80 -8.66 4.61
CA ALA A 12 9.59 -8.19 3.94
C ALA A 12 9.91 -7.37 2.67
N ASP A 13 10.92 -6.48 2.73
CA ASP A 13 11.40 -5.72 1.56
C ASP A 13 11.90 -6.62 0.44
N ILE A 14 12.68 -7.66 0.77
CA ILE A 14 13.21 -8.60 -0.22
C ILE A 14 12.06 -9.37 -0.88
N VAL A 15 11.13 -9.89 -0.08
CA VAL A 15 9.96 -10.62 -0.59
C VAL A 15 9.10 -9.72 -1.48
N MET A 16 8.85 -8.47 -1.07
CA MET A 16 8.11 -7.49 -1.87
C MET A 16 8.75 -7.26 -3.23
N ARG A 17 10.06 -6.98 -3.26
CA ARG A 17 10.78 -6.71 -4.50
C ARG A 17 10.74 -7.91 -5.46
N ILE A 18 11.00 -9.11 -4.95
CA ILE A 18 10.96 -10.33 -5.77
C ILE A 18 9.55 -10.57 -6.30
N THR A 19 8.53 -10.33 -5.47
CA THR A 19 7.14 -10.51 -5.90
C THR A 19 6.75 -9.50 -6.97
N ASP A 20 7.11 -8.23 -6.80
CA ASP A 20 6.84 -7.18 -7.80
C ASP A 20 7.49 -7.53 -9.15
N ASP A 21 8.74 -8.00 -9.14
CA ASP A 21 9.44 -8.45 -10.34
C ASP A 21 8.69 -9.60 -11.05
N VAL A 22 8.20 -10.59 -10.29
CA VAL A 22 7.45 -11.73 -10.85
C VAL A 22 6.12 -11.26 -11.44
N ILE A 23 5.40 -10.38 -10.75
CA ILE A 23 4.13 -9.82 -11.21
C ILE A 23 4.31 -9.05 -12.51
N ARG A 24 5.35 -8.20 -12.59
CA ARG A 24 5.67 -7.41 -13.79
C ARG A 24 6.11 -8.27 -14.96
N LYS A 25 6.90 -9.32 -14.72
CA LYS A 25 7.33 -10.25 -15.78
C LYS A 25 6.18 -11.10 -16.31
N GLY A 26 5.24 -11.48 -15.44
CA GLY A 26 4.09 -12.31 -15.79
C GLY A 26 2.84 -11.55 -16.22
N ASN A 27 2.87 -10.21 -16.22
CA ASN A 27 1.71 -9.34 -16.45
C ASN A 27 0.47 -9.74 -15.62
N PHE A 28 0.67 -10.18 -14.38
CA PHE A 28 -0.43 -10.63 -13.53
C PHE A 28 -1.20 -9.45 -12.94
N THR A 29 -2.54 -9.53 -12.97
CA THR A 29 -3.38 -8.60 -12.19
C THR A 29 -3.27 -9.00 -10.72
N THR A 30 -2.63 -8.16 -9.92
CA THR A 30 -2.38 -8.42 -8.50
C THR A 30 -2.91 -7.30 -7.62
N MET A 31 -3.56 -7.66 -6.52
CA MET A 31 -3.97 -6.74 -5.47
C MET A 31 -3.16 -7.01 -4.21
N MET A 32 -2.54 -5.98 -3.65
CA MET A 32 -1.86 -6.05 -2.36
C MET A 32 -2.71 -5.42 -1.27
N VAL A 33 -2.83 -6.10 -0.13
CA VAL A 33 -3.46 -5.59 1.09
C VAL A 33 -2.36 -5.45 2.13
N THR A 34 -2.16 -4.23 2.62
CA THR A 34 -1.10 -3.92 3.59
C THR A 34 -1.53 -2.78 4.49
N HIS A 35 -1.07 -2.82 5.74
CA HIS A 35 -1.17 -1.71 6.69
C HIS A 35 0.07 -0.80 6.62
N ASN A 36 1.10 -1.19 5.85
CA ASN A 36 2.31 -0.40 5.66
C ASN A 36 2.15 0.56 4.48
N LEU A 37 2.00 1.84 4.80
CA LEU A 37 1.79 2.90 3.82
C LEU A 37 2.95 3.04 2.82
N ARG A 38 4.20 2.79 3.26
CA ARG A 38 5.36 2.83 2.36
C ARG A 38 5.18 1.85 1.19
N TYR A 39 4.79 0.62 1.49
CA TYR A 39 4.55 -0.38 0.44
C TYR A 39 3.36 -0.04 -0.45
N ALA A 40 2.28 0.50 0.12
CA ALA A 40 1.11 0.90 -0.64
C ALA A 40 1.42 2.02 -1.66
N LEU A 41 2.37 2.91 -1.33
CA LEU A 41 2.84 3.98 -2.21
C LEU A 41 3.90 3.50 -3.20
N GLU A 42 4.85 2.68 -2.75
CA GLU A 42 5.97 2.20 -3.55
C GLU A 42 5.54 1.18 -4.63
N TYR A 43 4.63 0.27 -4.29
CA TYR A 43 4.23 -0.83 -5.16
C TYR A 43 2.82 -0.67 -5.73
N GLY A 44 2.62 -1.18 -6.96
CA GLY A 44 1.34 -1.14 -7.66
C GLY A 44 1.05 0.17 -8.38
N ASN A 45 0.08 0.09 -9.29
CA ASN A 45 -0.35 1.18 -10.19
C ASN A 45 -1.61 1.92 -9.69
N ARG A 46 -2.30 1.38 -8.69
CA ARG A 46 -3.47 2.00 -8.06
C ARG A 46 -3.38 1.84 -6.54
N LEU A 47 -3.82 2.87 -5.83
CA LEU A 47 -3.92 2.88 -4.37
C LEU A 47 -5.39 3.01 -4.00
N LEU A 48 -5.88 2.04 -3.22
CA LEU A 48 -7.22 2.05 -2.64
C LEU A 48 -7.08 2.07 -1.13
N MET A 49 -7.78 2.99 -0.46
CA MET A 49 -7.90 3.01 0.99
C MET A 49 -9.35 2.82 1.38
N MET A 50 -9.58 1.95 2.36
CA MET A 50 -10.90 1.62 2.85
C MET A 50 -11.00 1.93 4.35
N HIS A 51 -12.13 2.48 4.74
CA HIS A 51 -12.49 2.73 6.13
C HIS A 51 -14.00 2.49 6.29
N ASP A 52 -14.41 1.76 7.33
CA ASP A 52 -15.81 1.37 7.60
C ASP A 52 -16.56 0.78 6.38
N GLY A 53 -15.86 -0.08 5.63
CA GLY A 53 -16.43 -0.73 4.45
C GLY A 53 -16.64 0.20 3.25
N ARG A 54 -16.18 1.45 3.32
CA ARG A 54 -16.25 2.44 2.24
C ARG A 54 -14.86 2.72 1.70
N ILE A 55 -14.76 2.92 0.38
CA ILE A 55 -13.53 3.40 -0.26
C ILE A 55 -13.45 4.90 -0.02
N ILE A 56 -12.46 5.32 0.76
CA ILE A 56 -12.21 6.72 1.10
C ILE A 56 -11.12 7.35 0.21
N LEU A 57 -10.35 6.52 -0.47
CA LEU A 57 -9.31 6.95 -1.41
C LEU A 57 -9.21 5.97 -2.58
N ASP A 58 -9.25 6.48 -3.80
CA ASP A 58 -8.90 5.75 -5.03
C ASP A 58 -8.01 6.64 -5.89
N LYS A 59 -6.77 6.22 -6.11
CA LYS A 59 -5.77 6.96 -6.90
C LYS A 59 -5.11 6.02 -7.89
N SER A 60 -5.12 6.39 -9.17
CA SER A 60 -4.47 5.62 -10.24
C SER A 60 -3.25 6.33 -10.81
N ASN A 61 -2.17 5.59 -11.10
CA ASN A 61 -0.95 6.00 -11.80
C ASN A 61 -0.51 7.43 -11.44
N ASP A 62 -0.76 8.39 -12.33
CA ASP A 62 -0.33 9.78 -12.19
C ASP A 62 -0.89 10.44 -10.93
N GLN A 63 -2.12 10.08 -10.54
CA GLN A 63 -2.72 10.57 -9.30
C GLN A 63 -2.04 10.00 -8.06
N LYS A 64 -1.48 8.79 -8.15
CA LYS A 64 -0.67 8.16 -7.09
C LYS A 64 0.75 8.74 -7.08
N ALA A 65 1.34 9.01 -8.26
CA ALA A 65 2.66 9.60 -8.38
C ALA A 65 2.71 11.06 -7.88
N ALA A 66 1.62 11.81 -8.07
CA ALA A 66 1.45 13.14 -7.49
C ALA A 66 1.11 13.11 -5.99
N PHE A 67 0.78 11.94 -5.44
CA PHE A 67 0.38 11.75 -4.04
C PHE A 67 1.64 11.62 -3.16
N ARG A 68 2.08 12.74 -2.58
CA ARG A 68 3.34 12.82 -1.82
C ARG A 68 3.22 12.20 -0.42
N THR A 69 4.31 11.58 0.03
CA THR A 69 4.41 10.87 1.32
C THR A 69 4.01 11.72 2.54
N ASP A 70 4.26 13.04 2.50
CA ASP A 70 3.96 13.95 3.62
C ASP A 70 2.45 14.14 3.85
N ASP A 71 1.65 14.30 2.79
CA ASP A 71 0.19 14.40 2.91
C ASP A 71 -0.43 13.07 3.38
N ASN A 72 0.24 11.96 3.06
CA ASN A 72 -0.25 10.60 3.31
C ASN A 72 -0.12 10.21 4.77
N LEU A 73 0.97 10.61 5.45
CA LEU A 73 1.15 10.28 6.87
C LEU A 73 0.11 11.01 7.72
N SER A 74 -0.23 12.24 7.37
CA SER A 74 -1.27 13.02 8.04
C SER A 74 -2.66 12.43 7.83
N PHE A 75 -3.02 12.08 6.59
CA PHE A 75 -4.32 11.47 6.27
C PHE A 75 -4.45 10.07 6.89
N PHE A 76 -3.40 9.25 6.82
CA PHE A 76 -3.38 7.92 7.42
C PHE A 76 -3.40 7.99 8.95
N ASN A 77 -2.66 8.93 9.56
CA ASN A 77 -2.73 9.15 11.00
C ASN A 77 -4.11 9.64 11.42
N SER A 78 -4.78 10.54 10.68
CA SER A 78 -6.14 10.96 11.05
C SER A 78 -7.13 9.79 11.09
N ILE A 79 -7.04 8.86 10.13
CA ILE A 79 -7.92 7.69 10.07
C ILE A 79 -7.52 6.62 11.10
N SER A 80 -6.20 6.44 11.32
CA SER A 80 -5.69 5.52 12.34
C SER A 80 -6.00 6.00 13.75
N ILE A 81 -6.05 7.32 13.96
CA ILE A 81 -6.46 7.96 15.23
C ILE A 81 -7.97 7.85 15.42
N GLU A 82 -8.79 7.99 14.36
CA GLU A 82 -10.24 7.74 14.46
C GLU A 82 -10.58 6.28 14.79
N CYS A 83 -9.76 5.31 14.37
CA CYS A 83 -9.90 3.89 14.73
C CYS A 83 -9.16 3.48 16.03
N GLY A 84 -8.47 4.41 16.70
CA GLY A 84 -7.57 4.11 17.81
C GLY A 84 -8.13 4.51 19.18
N ASN A 85 -8.70 3.53 19.88
CA ASN A 85 -8.58 3.42 21.33
C ASN A 85 -7.69 2.21 21.64
#